data_AF-A0A9W4TVH5-F1
#
_entry.id   AF-A0A9W4TVH5-F1
#
_cell.length_a   1.000
_cell.length_b   1.000
_cell.length_c   1.000
_cell.angle_alpha   90.00
_cell.angle_beta   90.00
_cell.angle_gamma   90.00
#
_symmetry.space_group_name_H-M   'P 1'
#
loop_
_entity.id
_entity.type
_entity.pdbx_description
1 polymer ?
#
loop_
_entity_poly.entity_id
_entity_poly.type
_entity_poly.pdbx_seq_one_letter_code
_entity_poly.pdbx_strand_id
1 'polypeptide(L)'
;MNSVDNQNEIEIGAAADAAADADADIDVDLPPTPLHPAPNEEINNQLPQGKLQSSNIDLNPDLYDEEEEKTPDNDKIETDNSNILLDQLSETELEDVNINLNQVTLSFDQAYESLKINFYNNKSQSLSESQQSKFINYLDEELLKVQRNFIKQQSGESTNSLIDLISDLNPILELLFVSISPNANLFAQVSYYIKILGDFEDFINHYNVLFEYNNISQIAEFFKFIQNLDLSICLLIDGYENINNHKVQKFNMTELTRLFPIVSRIRILIIEKVDNQRRRNRKPNEMIDNLLELEISRIFEGILTRDVN
;
A
#
# COMPACT_ATOMS: atom_id res chain seq x y z
N MET A 1 -8.39 58.00 -55.87
CA MET A 1 -9.54 57.77 -56.76
C MET A 1 -10.39 56.67 -56.12
N ASN A 2 -11.57 57.08 -55.63
CA ASN A 2 -12.76 56.33 -55.17
C ASN A 2 -12.56 55.29 -54.04
N SER A 3 -13.00 55.44 -52.79
CA SER A 3 -14.20 56.05 -52.15
C SER A 3 -15.53 55.41 -52.54
N VAL A 4 -16.12 54.64 -51.60
CA VAL A 4 -17.56 54.39 -51.28
C VAL A 4 -17.54 53.54 -49.98
N ASP A 5 -17.71 54.06 -48.77
CA ASP A 5 -18.92 54.48 -48.03
C ASP A 5 -20.07 53.45 -47.99
N ASN A 6 -20.33 52.87 -46.81
CA ASN A 6 -21.69 52.80 -46.28
C ASN A 6 -21.74 52.47 -44.78
N GLN A 7 -22.12 53.48 -44.02
CA GLN A 7 -22.70 53.41 -42.68
C GLN A 7 -24.16 52.93 -42.80
N ASN A 8 -24.70 52.33 -41.73
CA ASN A 8 -26.09 52.55 -41.31
C ASN A 8 -26.28 52.01 -39.88
N GLU A 9 -26.25 52.94 -38.93
CA GLU A 9 -27.01 52.89 -37.69
C GLU A 9 -28.50 53.08 -38.02
N ILE A 10 -29.41 52.30 -37.41
CA ILE A 10 -30.74 52.78 -36.98
C ILE A 10 -31.12 52.09 -35.67
N GLU A 11 -31.65 52.91 -34.79
CA GLU A 11 -31.97 52.75 -33.38
C GLU A 11 -33.50 52.51 -33.18
N ILE A 12 -33.86 51.91 -32.03
CA ILE A 12 -35.15 51.96 -31.28
C ILE A 12 -36.44 51.33 -31.86
N GLY A 13 -37.08 50.48 -31.04
CA GLY A 13 -38.54 50.26 -31.11
C GLY A 13 -39.07 49.15 -30.18
N ALA A 14 -39.53 49.52 -28.99
CA ALA A 14 -40.34 48.69 -28.11
C ALA A 14 -41.82 48.68 -28.53
N ALA A 15 -42.48 47.51 -28.53
CA ALA A 15 -43.91 47.34 -28.21
C ALA A 15 -44.32 45.85 -28.25
N ALA A 16 -45.18 45.48 -27.32
CA ALA A 16 -45.82 44.18 -27.12
C ALA A 16 -46.78 43.78 -28.26
N ASP A 17 -47.01 42.47 -28.47
CA ASP A 17 -48.22 41.74 -28.03
C ASP A 17 -48.45 40.45 -28.85
N ALA A 18 -48.94 39.41 -28.15
CA ALA A 18 -49.67 38.21 -28.55
C ALA A 18 -49.33 37.42 -29.85
N ALA A 19 -49.01 36.12 -29.72
CA ALA A 19 -49.99 35.01 -29.90
C ALA A 19 -49.35 33.61 -30.04
N ALA A 20 -49.90 32.67 -29.26
CA ALA A 20 -50.28 31.29 -29.59
C ALA A 20 -49.25 30.14 -29.73
N ASP A 21 -49.47 29.15 -28.85
CA ASP A 21 -49.49 27.69 -29.05
C ASP A 21 -48.28 26.96 -29.65
N ALA A 22 -47.60 26.22 -28.77
CA ALA A 22 -47.37 24.78 -28.98
C ALA A 22 -46.98 24.11 -27.65
N ASP A 23 -47.99 23.59 -26.94
CA ASP A 23 -47.83 22.58 -25.90
C ASP A 23 -47.22 21.30 -26.50
N ALA A 24 -46.17 20.82 -25.85
CA ALA A 24 -45.75 19.43 -25.92
C ALA A 24 -45.28 19.00 -24.53
N ASP A 25 -46.26 18.91 -23.61
CA ASP A 25 -46.10 18.21 -22.34
C ASP A 25 -45.84 16.73 -22.63
N ILE A 26 -44.58 16.32 -22.45
CA ILE A 26 -44.21 14.91 -22.33
C ILE A 26 -44.51 14.54 -20.88
N ASP A 27 -45.67 13.92 -20.69
CA ASP A 27 -46.14 13.35 -19.43
C ASP A 27 -45.24 12.14 -19.08
N VAL A 28 -44.11 12.39 -18.41
CA VAL A 28 -43.28 11.33 -17.84
C VAL A 28 -43.93 10.93 -16.52
N ASP A 29 -44.75 9.89 -16.57
CA ASP A 29 -45.35 9.25 -15.39
C ASP A 29 -44.25 8.59 -14.54
N LEU A 30 -43.54 9.43 -13.79
CA LEU A 30 -42.55 9.00 -12.81
C LEU A 30 -43.32 8.51 -11.59
N PRO A 31 -43.07 7.28 -11.11
CA PRO A 31 -43.73 6.80 -9.90
C PRO A 31 -43.40 7.76 -8.75
N PRO A 32 -44.40 8.18 -7.96
CA PRO A 32 -44.19 9.15 -6.90
C PRO A 32 -43.17 8.60 -5.90
N THR A 33 -42.14 9.41 -5.62
CA THR A 33 -41.14 9.08 -4.60
C THR A 33 -41.83 8.88 -3.25
N PRO A 34 -41.51 7.81 -2.51
CA PRO A 34 -42.11 7.54 -1.21
C PRO A 34 -41.87 8.72 -0.26
N LEU A 35 -42.94 9.17 0.41
CA LEU A 35 -42.85 10.17 1.45
C LEU A 35 -42.04 9.60 2.63
N HIS A 36 -40.92 10.23 2.94
CA HIS A 36 -40.16 9.91 4.14
C HIS A 36 -40.91 10.46 5.38
N PRO A 37 -40.97 9.69 6.48
CA PRO A 37 -41.59 10.16 7.72
C PRO A 37 -40.86 11.38 8.27
N ALA A 38 -41.60 12.26 8.93
CA ALA A 38 -41.01 13.44 9.57
C ALA A 38 -40.07 13.04 10.72
N PRO A 39 -39.16 13.93 11.19
CA PRO A 39 -38.15 13.60 12.21
C PRO A 39 -38.67 13.04 13.54
N ASN A 40 -39.99 13.15 13.80
CA ASN A 40 -40.63 12.77 15.05
C ASN A 40 -41.72 11.70 14.83
N GLU A 41 -41.73 11.05 13.66
CA GLU A 41 -42.76 10.10 13.26
C GLU A 41 -42.16 8.69 13.15
N GLU A 42 -42.51 7.81 14.09
CA GLU A 42 -42.13 6.41 14.03
C GLU A 42 -43.01 5.66 13.02
N ILE A 43 -42.39 4.87 12.16
CA ILE A 43 -43.06 4.09 11.11
C ILE A 43 -43.87 2.95 11.75
N ASN A 44 -45.13 3.20 12.06
CA ASN A 44 -46.06 2.17 12.55
C ASN A 44 -46.68 1.39 11.38
N ASN A 45 -45.89 0.60 10.66
CA ASN A 45 -46.43 -0.40 9.72
C ASN A 45 -45.56 -1.66 9.69
N GLN A 46 -46.07 -2.70 10.36
CA GLN A 46 -45.90 -4.13 10.13
C GLN A 46 -44.70 -4.54 9.26
N LEU A 47 -43.61 -4.94 9.92
CA LEU A 47 -42.60 -5.82 9.33
C LEU A 47 -43.32 -7.00 8.64
N PRO A 48 -42.99 -7.36 7.39
CA PRO A 48 -43.59 -8.52 6.74
C PRO A 48 -43.25 -9.78 7.55
N GLN A 49 -44.23 -10.31 8.27
CA GLN A 49 -44.11 -11.57 9.03
C GLN A 49 -44.20 -12.79 8.10
N GLY A 50 -43.43 -12.79 7.02
CA GLY A 50 -43.20 -13.99 6.21
C GLY A 50 -42.15 -14.85 6.91
N LYS A 51 -42.56 -15.99 7.47
CA LYS A 51 -41.60 -17.03 7.86
C LYS A 51 -40.83 -17.46 6.61
N LEU A 52 -39.53 -17.17 6.57
CA LEU A 52 -38.62 -17.83 5.64
C LEU A 52 -38.75 -19.34 5.89
N GLN A 53 -39.13 -20.12 4.87
CA GLN A 53 -39.15 -21.58 4.95
C GLN A 53 -37.70 -22.08 5.05
N SER A 54 -37.22 -22.20 6.28
CA SER A 54 -35.86 -22.58 6.66
C SER A 54 -35.64 -24.10 6.58
N SER A 55 -35.94 -24.72 5.43
CA SER A 55 -35.81 -26.17 5.30
C SER A 55 -35.08 -26.66 4.06
N ASN A 56 -34.33 -25.82 3.33
CA ASN A 56 -33.46 -26.28 2.23
C ASN A 56 -32.33 -25.27 1.88
N ILE A 57 -31.65 -24.72 2.88
CA ILE A 57 -30.38 -24.01 2.63
C ILE A 57 -29.31 -24.80 3.37
N ASP A 58 -28.79 -25.82 2.68
CA ASP A 58 -27.60 -26.56 3.10
C ASP A 58 -26.37 -25.68 2.82
N LEU A 59 -25.70 -25.26 3.90
CA LEU A 59 -24.61 -24.29 3.87
C LEU A 59 -23.22 -24.94 3.94
N ASN A 60 -23.08 -26.26 3.80
CA ASN A 60 -21.78 -26.93 3.68
C ASN A 60 -21.92 -28.34 3.07
N PRO A 61 -21.91 -28.50 1.73
CA PRO A 61 -22.16 -29.79 1.11
C PRO A 61 -20.93 -30.71 0.96
N ASP A 62 -19.72 -30.33 1.38
CA ASP A 62 -18.50 -31.15 1.12
C ASP A 62 -17.56 -31.29 2.34
N LEU A 63 -18.11 -31.57 3.52
CA LEU A 63 -17.33 -32.08 4.64
C LEU A 63 -18.07 -33.30 5.16
N TYR A 64 -17.73 -34.47 4.63
CA TYR A 64 -17.60 -35.79 5.29
C TYR A 64 -17.59 -36.84 4.18
N ASP A 65 -16.39 -37.31 3.81
CA ASP A 65 -16.16 -38.74 3.58
C ASP A 65 -14.74 -39.03 4.10
N GLU A 66 -14.71 -39.93 5.08
CA GLU A 66 -13.55 -40.38 5.84
C GLU A 66 -12.68 -41.37 5.06
N GLU A 67 -11.48 -41.62 5.62
CA GLU A 67 -10.60 -42.79 5.45
C GLU A 67 -9.43 -42.66 4.44
N GLU A 68 -8.20 -42.48 4.94
CA GLU A 68 -7.33 -43.60 5.32
C GLU A 68 -6.00 -43.09 5.93
N GLU A 69 -5.68 -43.55 7.14
CA GLU A 69 -4.37 -43.45 7.77
C GLU A 69 -3.31 -44.25 6.98
N LYS A 70 -2.19 -43.60 6.61
CA LYS A 70 -0.86 -44.26 6.53
C LYS A 70 0.26 -43.29 6.92
N THR A 71 0.87 -43.52 8.08
CA THR A 71 2.28 -43.22 8.36
C THR A 71 3.14 -44.32 7.69
N PRO A 72 4.43 -44.12 7.30
CA PRO A 72 5.49 -43.75 8.26
C PRO A 72 6.68 -42.89 7.76
N ASP A 73 7.39 -42.40 8.79
CA ASP A 73 8.85 -42.23 8.94
C ASP A 73 9.68 -41.29 8.06
N ASN A 74 10.19 -40.26 8.75
CA ASN A 74 11.61 -40.01 9.01
C ASN A 74 12.49 -39.65 7.79
N ASP A 75 12.78 -38.36 7.63
CA ASP A 75 14.17 -37.92 7.53
C ASP A 75 14.34 -36.45 7.93
N LYS A 76 15.27 -36.24 8.87
CA LYS A 76 15.79 -34.93 9.25
C LYS A 76 16.62 -34.39 8.10
N ILE A 77 16.23 -33.24 7.56
CA ILE A 77 17.13 -32.39 6.80
C ILE A 77 17.09 -31.01 7.45
N GLU A 78 18.00 -30.79 8.39
CA GLU A 78 18.56 -29.46 8.63
C GLU A 78 19.25 -29.02 7.34
N THR A 79 18.81 -27.90 6.76
CA THR A 79 19.69 -27.09 5.92
C THR A 79 19.41 -25.62 6.19
N ASP A 80 20.29 -25.05 7.01
CA ASP A 80 20.68 -23.66 6.91
C ASP A 80 20.95 -23.32 5.44
N ASN A 81 20.09 -22.48 4.87
CA ASN A 81 20.34 -21.85 3.57
C ASN A 81 20.04 -20.35 3.69
N SER A 82 20.79 -19.69 4.56
CA SER A 82 21.18 -18.31 4.34
C SER A 82 22.51 -18.34 3.58
N ASN A 83 22.58 -17.65 2.43
CA ASN A 83 23.76 -17.45 1.55
C ASN A 83 23.95 -18.36 0.30
N ILE A 84 22.95 -18.52 -0.57
CA ILE A 84 23.21 -19.02 -1.95
C ILE A 84 22.40 -18.24 -2.99
N LEU A 85 22.61 -16.93 -3.10
CA LEU A 85 22.09 -16.15 -4.24
C LEU A 85 23.01 -15.00 -4.70
N LEU A 86 24.29 -15.02 -4.30
CA LEU A 86 25.24 -13.95 -4.62
C LEU A 86 26.50 -14.40 -5.35
N ASP A 87 26.50 -15.60 -5.95
CA ASP A 87 27.71 -16.18 -6.56
C ASP A 87 27.56 -16.50 -8.07
N GLN A 88 26.61 -15.86 -8.76
CA GLN A 88 26.40 -16.06 -10.21
C GLN A 88 26.40 -14.77 -11.05
N LEU A 89 26.85 -13.64 -10.51
CA LEU A 89 26.89 -12.35 -11.25
C LEU A 89 28.23 -11.62 -11.15
N SER A 90 29.36 -12.33 -11.17
CA SER A 90 30.67 -11.67 -11.29
C SER A 90 31.63 -12.36 -12.27
N GLU A 91 31.32 -12.23 -13.57
CA GLU A 91 32.34 -12.32 -14.62
C GLU A 91 32.31 -11.03 -15.45
N THR A 92 32.85 -9.95 -14.87
CA THR A 92 33.41 -8.85 -15.64
C THR A 92 34.62 -8.33 -14.89
N GLU A 93 35.80 -8.45 -15.53
CA GLU A 93 37.08 -7.92 -15.05
C GLU A 93 37.00 -6.40 -14.89
N LEU A 94 36.85 -5.95 -13.66
CA LEU A 94 37.29 -4.64 -13.20
C LEU A 94 37.99 -4.85 -11.85
N GLU A 95 39.22 -4.35 -11.74
CA GLU A 95 40.00 -4.34 -10.50
C GLU A 95 39.31 -3.43 -9.47
N ASP A 96 38.34 -3.97 -8.75
CA ASP A 96 37.65 -3.24 -7.70
C ASP A 96 38.37 -3.42 -6.36
N VAL A 97 38.81 -2.29 -5.82
CA VAL A 97 39.22 -2.13 -4.42
C VAL A 97 38.13 -2.74 -3.56
N ASN A 98 38.43 -3.87 -2.93
CA ASN A 98 37.53 -4.58 -2.03
C ASN A 98 37.37 -3.79 -0.73
N ILE A 99 36.61 -2.69 -0.79
CA ILE A 99 36.09 -2.01 0.38
C ILE A 99 34.97 -2.91 0.88
N ASN A 100 35.29 -3.76 1.85
CA ASN A 100 34.35 -4.65 2.51
C ASN A 100 33.39 -3.80 3.38
N LEU A 101 32.55 -3.01 2.73
CA LEU A 101 31.43 -2.31 3.33
C LEU A 101 30.40 -3.38 3.66
N ASN A 102 30.33 -3.74 4.94
CA ASN A 102 29.22 -4.54 5.45
C ASN A 102 27.94 -3.73 5.20
N GLN A 103 27.22 -4.08 4.14
CA GLN A 103 25.89 -3.55 3.82
C GLN A 103 24.86 -4.61 4.12
N VAL A 104 23.68 -4.19 4.55
CA VAL A 104 22.57 -5.10 4.81
C VAL A 104 21.53 -5.05 3.70
N THR A 105 21.38 -3.89 3.08
CA THR A 105 20.54 -3.71 1.89
C THR A 105 21.40 -3.66 0.64
N LEU A 106 20.79 -4.02 -0.50
CA LEU A 106 21.40 -3.79 -1.81
C LEU A 106 21.28 -2.30 -2.18
N SER A 107 22.06 -1.84 -3.16
CA SER A 107 21.80 -0.52 -3.75
C SER A 107 20.41 -0.46 -4.36
N PHE A 108 19.80 0.73 -4.40
CA PHE A 108 18.44 0.90 -4.90
C PHE A 108 18.28 0.33 -6.32
N ASP A 109 19.15 0.72 -7.25
CA ASP A 109 19.08 0.29 -8.65
C ASP A 109 19.12 -1.24 -8.81
N GLN A 110 20.06 -1.89 -8.11
CA GLN A 110 20.18 -3.35 -8.15
C GLN A 110 18.94 -4.06 -7.61
N ALA A 111 18.42 -3.58 -6.47
CA ALA A 111 17.24 -4.15 -5.84
C ALA A 111 15.98 -3.92 -6.68
N TYR A 112 15.86 -2.74 -7.27
CA TYR A 112 14.70 -2.34 -8.07
C TYR A 112 14.63 -3.08 -9.41
N GLU A 113 15.76 -3.26 -10.10
CA GLU A 113 15.81 -4.07 -11.32
C GLU A 113 15.50 -5.54 -11.02
N SER A 114 16.04 -6.09 -9.93
CA SER A 114 15.70 -7.44 -9.48
C SER A 114 14.20 -7.58 -9.18
N LEU A 115 13.61 -6.59 -8.52
CA LEU A 115 12.18 -6.55 -8.23
C LEU A 115 11.34 -6.52 -9.51
N LYS A 116 11.68 -5.66 -10.48
CA LYS A 116 10.99 -5.58 -11.78
C LYS A 116 11.02 -6.90 -12.53
N ILE A 117 12.18 -7.53 -12.63
CA ILE A 117 12.33 -8.83 -13.30
C ILE A 117 11.42 -9.87 -12.64
N ASN A 118 11.44 -9.96 -11.31
CA ASN A 118 10.58 -10.87 -10.57
C ASN A 118 9.10 -10.54 -10.74
N PHE A 119 8.73 -9.27 -10.74
CA PHE A 119 7.35 -8.81 -10.90
C PHE A 119 6.76 -9.23 -12.26
N TYR A 120 7.49 -9.05 -13.36
CA TYR A 120 6.99 -9.44 -14.68
C TYR A 120 7.06 -10.95 -14.94
N ASN A 121 7.96 -11.66 -14.26
CA ASN A 121 8.04 -13.12 -14.34
C ASN A 121 6.93 -13.81 -13.52
N ASN A 122 6.50 -13.19 -12.42
CA ASN A 122 5.46 -13.74 -11.54
C ASN A 122 4.06 -13.58 -12.16
N LYS A 123 3.54 -14.68 -12.68
CA LYS A 123 2.16 -14.77 -13.18
C LYS A 123 1.19 -15.03 -12.01
N SER A 124 1.02 -14.05 -11.12
CA SER A 124 -0.02 -14.12 -10.11
C SER A 124 -1.40 -14.00 -10.77
N GLN A 125 -2.32 -14.89 -10.40
CA GLN A 125 -3.71 -14.84 -10.83
C GLN A 125 -4.41 -13.60 -10.24
N SER A 126 -5.26 -12.97 -11.03
CA SER A 126 -6.08 -11.85 -10.56
C SER A 126 -7.13 -12.33 -9.57
N LEU A 127 -7.22 -11.68 -8.41
CA LEU A 127 -8.28 -11.94 -7.43
C LEU A 127 -9.63 -11.50 -8.01
N SER A 128 -10.66 -12.33 -7.87
CA SER A 128 -12.05 -11.95 -8.14
C SER A 128 -12.53 -10.87 -7.17
N GLU A 129 -13.58 -10.11 -7.49
CA GLU A 129 -14.09 -9.04 -6.62
C GLU A 129 -14.48 -9.56 -5.22
N SER A 130 -15.04 -10.77 -5.12
CA SER A 130 -15.33 -11.40 -3.82
C SER A 130 -14.05 -11.72 -3.04
N GLN A 131 -13.01 -12.18 -3.71
CA GLN A 131 -11.71 -12.42 -3.09
C GLN A 131 -11.02 -11.11 -2.69
N GLN A 132 -11.14 -10.05 -3.49
CA GLN A 132 -10.64 -8.72 -3.16
C GLN A 132 -11.30 -8.19 -1.89
N SER A 133 -12.63 -8.31 -1.74
CA SER A 133 -13.32 -7.91 -0.52
C SER A 133 -12.88 -8.72 0.70
N LYS A 134 -12.70 -10.04 0.56
CA LYS A 134 -12.16 -10.89 1.65
C LYS A 134 -10.72 -10.50 2.01
N PHE A 135 -9.91 -10.20 1.01
CA PHE A 135 -8.53 -9.76 1.16
C PHE A 135 -8.44 -8.42 1.91
N ILE A 136 -9.25 -7.44 1.53
CA ILE A 136 -9.39 -6.14 2.22
C ILE A 136 -9.76 -6.36 3.69
N ASN A 137 -10.80 -7.15 3.97
CA ASN A 137 -11.22 -7.44 5.34
C ASN A 137 -10.09 -8.13 6.15
N TYR A 138 -9.35 -9.04 5.52
CA TYR A 138 -8.21 -9.69 6.17
C TYR A 138 -7.10 -8.68 6.50
N LEU A 139 -6.71 -7.83 5.55
CA LEU A 139 -5.70 -6.79 5.78
C LEU A 139 -6.13 -5.81 6.88
N ASP A 140 -7.40 -5.41 6.89
CA ASP A 140 -7.94 -4.52 7.92
C ASP A 140 -7.83 -5.16 9.31
N GLU A 141 -8.19 -6.44 9.46
CA GLU A 141 -8.08 -7.17 10.72
C GLU A 141 -6.62 -7.33 11.18
N GLU A 142 -5.70 -7.68 10.28
CA GLU A 142 -4.28 -7.81 10.62
C GLU A 142 -3.66 -6.46 10.99
N LEU A 143 -3.93 -5.39 10.23
CA LEU A 143 -3.48 -4.05 10.58
C LEU A 143 -4.07 -3.57 11.91
N LEU A 144 -5.32 -3.93 12.21
CA LEU A 144 -5.94 -3.61 13.50
C LEU A 144 -5.26 -4.37 14.66
N LYS A 145 -4.77 -5.59 14.44
CA LYS A 145 -3.96 -6.31 15.45
C LYS A 145 -2.65 -5.58 15.71
N VAL A 146 -1.93 -5.17 14.67
CA VAL A 146 -0.69 -4.38 14.80
C VAL A 146 -0.95 -3.09 15.57
N GLN A 147 -2.00 -2.34 15.19
CA GLN A 147 -2.38 -1.11 15.90
C GLN A 147 -2.77 -1.37 17.35
N ARG A 148 -3.49 -2.45 17.67
CA ARG A 148 -3.80 -2.83 19.06
C ARG A 148 -2.54 -3.16 19.86
N ASN A 149 -1.57 -3.85 19.25
CA ASN A 149 -0.28 -4.13 19.88
C ASN A 149 0.47 -2.83 20.19
N PHE A 150 0.47 -1.88 19.25
CA PHE A 150 1.05 -0.56 19.46
C PHE A 150 0.35 0.25 20.57
N ILE A 151 -0.99 0.23 20.62
CA ILE A 151 -1.75 0.95 21.67
C ILE A 151 -1.46 0.36 23.06
N LYS A 152 -1.41 -0.98 23.18
CA LYS A 152 -1.03 -1.65 24.44
C LYS A 152 0.39 -1.27 24.88
N GLN A 153 1.29 -1.09 23.91
CA GLN A 153 2.64 -0.60 24.20
C GLN A 153 2.60 0.82 24.74
N GLN A 154 1.82 1.70 24.10
CA GLN A 154 1.68 3.10 24.52
C GLN A 154 1.05 3.23 25.91
N SER A 155 0.12 2.34 26.28
CA SER A 155 -0.48 2.31 27.63
C SER A 155 0.42 1.66 28.69
N GLY A 156 1.56 1.08 28.29
CA GLY A 156 2.48 0.38 29.19
C GLY A 156 2.03 -1.04 29.58
N GLU A 157 1.05 -1.60 28.87
CA GLU A 157 0.54 -2.96 29.08
C GLU A 157 1.42 -4.04 28.42
N SER A 158 2.27 -3.67 27.46
CA SER A 158 3.22 -4.57 26.80
C SER A 158 4.66 -4.02 26.83
N THR A 159 5.63 -4.87 26.47
CA THR A 159 7.05 -4.49 26.30
C THR A 159 7.55 -4.74 24.88
N ASN A 160 6.65 -4.71 23.90
CA ASN A 160 6.97 -4.94 22.51
C ASN A 160 7.90 -3.83 22.01
N SER A 161 8.95 -4.24 21.30
CA SER A 161 9.86 -3.35 20.60
C SER A 161 9.28 -2.93 19.26
N LEU A 162 9.89 -1.93 18.63
CA LEU A 162 9.56 -1.58 17.25
C LEU A 162 9.80 -2.75 16.29
N ILE A 163 10.84 -3.55 16.53
CA ILE A 163 11.17 -4.71 15.71
C ILE A 163 10.04 -5.74 15.75
N ASP A 164 9.43 -5.96 16.92
CA ASP A 164 8.28 -6.87 17.02
C ASP A 164 7.09 -6.38 16.15
N LEU A 165 6.83 -5.06 16.12
CA LEU A 165 5.80 -4.50 15.24
C LEU A 165 6.17 -4.59 13.75
N ILE A 166 7.44 -4.43 13.41
CA ILE A 166 7.93 -4.61 12.03
C ILE A 166 7.76 -6.06 11.61
N SER A 167 8.07 -7.02 12.49
CA SER A 167 7.84 -8.44 12.24
C SER A 167 6.35 -8.74 12.03
N ASP A 168 5.45 -8.08 12.75
CA ASP A 168 4.00 -8.24 12.52
C ASP A 168 3.55 -7.57 11.19
N LEU A 169 4.18 -6.48 10.76
CA LEU A 169 3.86 -5.77 9.51
C LEU A 169 4.41 -6.45 8.25
N ASN A 170 5.57 -7.12 8.34
CA ASN A 170 6.26 -7.73 7.20
C ASN A 170 5.34 -8.68 6.39
N PRO A 171 4.64 -9.65 7.00
CA PRO A 171 3.72 -10.53 6.28
C PRO A 171 2.59 -9.78 5.56
N ILE A 172 2.12 -8.68 6.16
CA ILE A 172 1.07 -7.84 5.58
C ILE A 172 1.60 -7.17 4.32
N LEU A 173 2.81 -6.62 4.36
CA LEU A 173 3.46 -6.00 3.19
C LEU A 173 3.78 -6.99 2.08
N GLU A 174 4.28 -8.17 2.43
CA GLU A 174 4.55 -9.24 1.46
C GLU A 174 3.27 -9.67 0.76
N LEU A 175 2.21 -9.90 1.53
CA LEU A 175 0.90 -10.25 0.99
C LEU A 175 0.31 -9.13 0.13
N LEU A 176 0.46 -7.87 0.57
CA LEU A 176 0.05 -6.69 -0.19
C LEU A 176 0.78 -6.63 -1.53
N PHE A 177 2.10 -6.82 -1.53
CA PHE A 177 2.91 -6.79 -2.74
C PHE A 177 2.56 -7.95 -3.69
N VAL A 178 2.40 -9.17 -3.18
CA VAL A 178 2.00 -10.35 -3.98
C VAL A 178 0.62 -10.16 -4.62
N SER A 179 -0.27 -9.36 -4.02
CA SER A 179 -1.56 -9.01 -4.61
C SER A 179 -1.47 -8.06 -5.81
N ILE A 180 -0.32 -7.41 -6.01
CA ILE A 180 -0.03 -6.55 -7.17
C ILE A 180 0.47 -7.46 -8.29
N SER A 181 -0.18 -7.38 -9.45
CA SER A 181 0.15 -8.23 -10.60
C SER A 181 -0.04 -7.45 -11.90
N PRO A 182 0.80 -7.69 -12.93
CA PRO A 182 0.57 -7.17 -14.28
C PRO A 182 -0.78 -7.56 -14.87
N ASN A 183 -1.39 -8.65 -14.38
CA ASN A 183 -2.66 -9.16 -14.90
C ASN A 183 -3.90 -8.57 -14.19
N ALA A 184 -3.71 -7.80 -13.12
CA ALA A 184 -4.80 -7.30 -12.28
C ALA A 184 -4.79 -5.77 -12.20
N ASN A 185 -5.97 -5.18 -12.06
CA ASN A 185 -6.06 -3.76 -11.74
C ASN A 185 -5.73 -3.55 -10.27
N LEU A 186 -5.18 -2.37 -9.96
CA LEU A 186 -5.10 -1.91 -8.58
C LEU A 186 -6.51 -1.67 -8.06
N PHE A 187 -6.70 -1.97 -6.79
CA PHE A 187 -7.91 -1.64 -6.05
C PHE A 187 -7.52 -0.82 -4.82
N ALA A 188 -7.07 -1.46 -3.74
CA ALA A 188 -6.82 -0.82 -2.44
C ALA A 188 -5.33 -0.75 -2.07
N GLN A 189 -4.44 -1.35 -2.88
CA GLN A 189 -3.04 -1.51 -2.50
C GLN A 189 -2.35 -0.18 -2.21
N VAL A 190 -2.59 0.82 -3.06
CA VAL A 190 -2.03 2.17 -2.88
C VAL A 190 -2.48 2.79 -1.55
N SER A 191 -3.78 2.70 -1.24
CA SER A 191 -4.33 3.19 0.03
C SER A 191 -3.69 2.50 1.24
N TYR A 192 -3.45 1.19 1.16
CA TYR A 192 -2.79 0.44 2.23
C TYR A 192 -1.32 0.83 2.41
N TYR A 193 -0.55 1.04 1.34
CA TYR A 193 0.84 1.53 1.49
C TYR A 193 0.88 2.89 2.18
N ILE A 194 -0.02 3.82 1.80
CA ILE A 194 -0.11 5.13 2.45
C ILE A 194 -0.49 4.98 3.93
N LYS A 195 -1.48 4.12 4.24
CA LYS A 195 -1.91 3.84 5.62
C LYS A 195 -0.77 3.25 6.44
N ILE A 196 -0.09 2.22 5.93
CA ILE A 196 1.02 1.55 6.62
C ILE A 196 2.16 2.53 6.89
N LEU A 197 2.51 3.38 5.92
CA LEU A 197 3.51 4.43 6.15
C LEU A 197 3.06 5.45 7.20
N GLY A 198 1.78 5.87 7.17
CA GLY A 198 1.24 6.76 8.20
C GLY A 198 1.29 6.14 9.60
N ASP A 199 0.83 4.90 9.75
CA ASP A 199 0.91 4.15 11.01
C ASP A 199 2.38 3.97 11.45
N PHE A 200 3.27 3.67 10.50
CA PHE A 200 4.70 3.51 10.78
C PHE A 200 5.37 4.83 11.20
N GLU A 201 4.95 5.97 10.65
CA GLU A 201 5.38 7.29 11.13
C GLU A 201 5.10 7.46 12.62
N ASP A 202 3.88 7.12 13.05
CA ASP A 202 3.47 7.17 14.46
C ASP A 202 4.29 6.20 15.32
N PHE A 203 4.57 4.99 14.81
CA PHE A 203 5.40 4.00 15.50
C PHE A 203 6.81 4.56 15.71
N ILE A 204 7.47 4.99 14.65
CA ILE A 204 8.82 5.57 14.71
C ILE A 204 8.85 6.73 15.69
N ASN A 205 7.87 7.63 15.64
CA ASN A 205 7.79 8.78 16.55
C ASN A 205 7.75 8.34 18.02
N HIS A 206 6.95 7.32 18.36
CA HIS A 206 6.81 6.80 19.72
C HIS A 206 8.08 6.12 20.25
N TYR A 207 8.73 5.24 19.48
CA TYR A 207 9.87 4.46 19.97
C TYR A 207 11.16 5.29 20.03
N ASN A 208 11.77 5.38 21.20
CA ASN A 208 13.06 6.07 21.38
C ASN A 208 14.27 5.28 20.87
N VAL A 209 14.12 3.97 20.73
CA VAL A 209 15.14 3.02 20.29
C VAL A 209 14.50 2.21 19.16
N LEU A 210 15.05 2.31 17.94
CA LEU A 210 14.51 1.64 16.77
C LEU A 210 14.89 0.15 16.73
N PHE A 211 16.13 -0.12 17.11
CA PHE A 211 16.74 -1.45 17.25
C PHE A 211 17.84 -1.38 18.31
N GLU A 212 18.25 -2.53 18.81
CA GLU A 212 19.44 -2.66 19.65
C GLU A 212 20.70 -2.41 18.81
N TYR A 213 21.50 -1.41 19.19
CA TYR A 213 22.63 -0.94 18.39
C TYR A 213 23.70 -2.00 18.09
N ASN A 214 23.91 -2.97 18.98
CA ASN A 214 24.89 -4.05 18.74
C ASN A 214 24.26 -5.28 18.07
N ASN A 215 22.96 -5.25 17.77
CA ASN A 215 22.23 -6.38 17.21
C ASN A 215 22.09 -6.19 15.69
N ILE A 216 23.05 -6.74 14.95
CA ILE A 216 23.07 -6.65 13.48
C ILE A 216 21.80 -7.25 12.86
N SER A 217 21.21 -8.27 13.48
CA SER A 217 19.97 -8.88 12.98
C SER A 217 18.79 -7.92 13.03
N GLN A 218 18.64 -7.16 14.12
CA GLN A 218 17.57 -6.16 14.23
C GLN A 218 17.80 -4.97 13.30
N ILE A 219 19.05 -4.52 13.17
CA ILE A 219 19.44 -3.50 12.18
C ILE A 219 19.06 -3.99 10.78
N ALA A 220 19.38 -5.24 10.47
CA ALA A 220 19.11 -5.85 9.19
C ALA A 220 17.62 -5.90 8.87
N GLU A 221 16.83 -6.39 9.82
CA GLU A 221 15.39 -6.49 9.70
C GLU A 221 14.75 -5.11 9.48
N PHE A 222 15.19 -4.11 10.24
CA PHE A 222 14.71 -2.74 10.11
C PHE A 222 14.98 -2.15 8.71
N PHE A 223 16.23 -2.20 8.23
CA PHE A 223 16.56 -1.59 6.94
C PHE A 223 16.01 -2.37 5.75
N LYS A 224 15.91 -3.70 5.84
CA LYS A 224 15.22 -4.51 4.82
C LYS A 224 13.74 -4.20 4.74
N PHE A 225 13.06 -3.99 5.87
CA PHE A 225 11.67 -3.55 5.90
C PHE A 225 11.49 -2.21 5.16
N ILE A 226 12.35 -1.23 5.44
CA ILE A 226 12.33 0.08 4.74
C ILE A 226 12.61 -0.08 3.24
N GLN A 227 13.62 -0.87 2.86
CA GLN A 227 13.92 -1.12 1.45
C GLN A 227 12.74 -1.79 0.72
N ASN A 228 12.07 -2.77 1.35
CA ASN A 228 10.91 -3.42 0.76
C ASN A 228 9.75 -2.45 0.52
N LEU A 229 9.49 -1.54 1.47
CA LEU A 229 8.53 -0.45 1.30
C LEU A 229 8.93 0.47 0.15
N ASP A 230 10.18 0.94 0.14
CA ASP A 230 10.71 1.85 -0.87
C ASP A 230 10.55 1.27 -2.27
N LEU A 231 11.01 0.03 -2.48
CA LEU A 231 10.95 -0.65 -3.77
C LEU A 231 9.51 -0.91 -4.25
N SER A 232 8.65 -1.40 -3.35
CA SER A 232 7.25 -1.70 -3.69
C SER A 232 6.49 -0.44 -4.09
N ILE A 233 6.71 0.65 -3.36
CA ILE A 233 6.08 1.94 -3.65
C ILE A 233 6.67 2.55 -4.92
N CYS A 234 7.98 2.45 -5.13
CA CYS A 234 8.62 2.90 -6.37
C CYS A 234 8.07 2.21 -7.61
N LEU A 235 7.79 0.90 -7.54
CA LEU A 235 7.12 0.18 -8.62
C LEU A 235 5.76 0.83 -8.96
N LEU A 236 5.00 1.21 -7.93
CA LEU A 236 3.69 1.82 -8.10
C LEU A 236 3.75 3.32 -8.48
N ILE A 237 4.81 4.05 -8.12
CA ILE A 237 5.04 5.43 -8.58
C ILE A 237 5.36 5.44 -10.07
N ASP A 238 6.34 4.62 -10.48
CA ASP A 238 6.75 4.50 -11.89
C ASP A 238 5.61 3.94 -12.74
N GLY A 239 4.84 3.03 -12.13
CA GLY A 239 3.68 2.41 -12.75
C GLY A 239 4.05 1.22 -13.61
N TYR A 240 3.05 0.39 -13.87
CA TYR A 240 3.17 -0.74 -14.79
C TYR A 240 1.94 -0.82 -15.69
N GLU A 241 2.12 -1.35 -16.89
CA GLU A 241 1.01 -1.58 -17.82
C GLU A 241 0.31 -2.89 -17.46
N ASN A 242 -1.02 -2.85 -17.33
CA ASN A 242 -1.81 -4.05 -17.16
C ASN A 242 -1.97 -4.78 -18.51
N ILE A 243 -1.61 -6.07 -18.53
CA ILE A 243 -1.54 -6.90 -19.74
C ILE A 243 -2.93 -7.11 -20.37
N ASN A 244 -3.99 -7.13 -19.57
CA ASN A 244 -5.34 -7.44 -20.02
C ASN A 244 -6.08 -6.24 -20.63
N ASN A 245 -5.77 -5.01 -20.19
CA ASN A 245 -6.49 -3.82 -20.62
C ASN A 245 -5.60 -2.66 -21.10
N HIS A 246 -4.28 -2.85 -21.12
CA HIS A 246 -3.28 -1.86 -21.54
C HIS A 246 -3.35 -0.53 -20.76
N LYS A 247 -3.99 -0.52 -19.59
CA LYS A 247 -4.05 0.67 -18.73
C LYS A 247 -2.86 0.66 -17.79
N VAL A 248 -2.20 1.81 -17.71
CA VAL A 248 -1.14 2.05 -16.72
C VAL A 248 -1.76 2.10 -15.33
N GLN A 249 -1.30 1.20 -14.47
CA GLN A 249 -1.61 1.15 -13.05
C GLN A 249 -0.49 1.84 -12.29
N LYS A 250 -0.81 2.92 -11.57
CA LYS A 250 0.15 3.70 -10.79
C LYS A 250 -0.53 4.55 -9.73
N PHE A 251 0.25 5.12 -8.81
CA PHE A 251 -0.21 6.18 -7.92
C PHE A 251 -0.80 7.35 -8.72
N ASN A 252 -1.92 7.87 -8.25
CA ASN A 252 -2.46 9.13 -8.74
C ASN A 252 -1.84 10.34 -8.02
N MET A 253 -2.03 11.53 -8.56
CA MET A 253 -1.43 12.77 -8.03
C MET A 253 -1.85 13.06 -6.57
N THR A 254 -3.10 12.76 -6.22
CA THR A 254 -3.62 12.96 -4.86
C THR A 254 -2.94 12.03 -3.86
N GLU A 255 -2.70 10.78 -4.25
CA GLU A 255 -2.00 9.77 -3.46
C GLU A 255 -0.53 10.15 -3.28
N LEU A 256 0.15 10.59 -4.35
CA LEU A 256 1.52 11.10 -4.28
C LEU A 256 1.63 12.28 -3.32
N THR A 257 0.71 13.24 -3.41
CA THR A 257 0.68 14.43 -2.52
C THR A 257 0.56 14.04 -1.04
N ARG A 258 -0.06 12.90 -0.72
CA ARG A 258 -0.13 12.37 0.65
C ARG A 258 1.13 11.58 1.03
N LEU A 259 1.64 10.79 0.09
CA LEU A 259 2.80 9.91 0.29
C LEU A 259 4.08 10.69 0.60
N PHE A 260 4.45 11.67 -0.24
CA PHE A 260 5.74 12.35 -0.14
C PHE A 260 6.00 13.03 1.21
N PRO A 261 5.04 13.77 1.79
CA PRO A 261 5.22 14.36 3.12
C PRO A 261 5.44 13.30 4.21
N ILE A 262 4.72 12.19 4.17
CA ILE A 262 4.86 11.09 5.15
C ILE A 262 6.26 10.50 5.06
N VAL A 263 6.68 10.10 3.85
CA VAL A 263 8.01 9.51 3.60
C VAL A 263 9.14 10.45 4.03
N SER A 264 9.01 11.74 3.71
CA SER A 264 10.00 12.75 4.09
C SER A 264 10.13 12.88 5.62
N ARG A 265 9.00 12.90 6.35
CA ARG A 265 9.01 12.97 7.82
C ARG A 265 9.59 11.70 8.44
N ILE A 266 9.21 10.51 7.95
CA ILE A 266 9.76 9.25 8.43
C ILE A 266 11.29 9.23 8.25
N ARG A 267 11.80 9.62 7.07
CA ARG A 267 13.26 9.68 6.82
C ARG A 267 13.97 10.55 7.85
N ILE A 268 13.45 11.75 8.12
CA ILE A 268 14.02 12.68 9.10
C ILE A 268 14.00 12.07 10.51
N LEU A 269 12.87 11.47 10.92
CA LEU A 269 12.72 10.84 12.23
C LEU A 269 13.69 9.66 12.42
N ILE A 270 13.87 8.82 11.40
CA ILE A 270 14.82 7.71 11.46
C ILE A 270 16.25 8.24 11.59
N ILE A 271 16.66 9.19 10.74
CA ILE A 271 17.99 9.82 10.82
C ILE A 271 18.25 10.36 12.23
N GLU A 272 17.32 11.14 12.76
CA GLU A 272 17.45 11.73 14.09
C GLU A 272 17.60 10.66 15.19
N LYS A 273 16.77 9.61 15.15
CA LYS A 273 16.78 8.55 16.16
C LYS A 273 18.03 7.69 16.07
N VAL A 274 18.49 7.34 14.87
CA VAL A 274 19.74 6.58 14.71
C VAL A 274 20.95 7.41 15.14
N ASP A 275 21.01 8.69 14.79
CA ASP A 275 22.08 9.59 15.27
C ASP A 275 22.09 9.71 16.79
N ASN A 276 20.92 9.83 17.40
CA ASN A 276 20.78 9.84 18.86
C ASN A 276 21.25 8.52 19.50
N GLN A 277 20.99 7.38 18.87
CA GLN A 277 21.52 6.08 19.33
C GLN A 277 23.04 6.03 19.22
N ARG A 278 23.62 6.43 18.08
CA ARG A 278 25.09 6.50 17.88
C ARG A 278 25.76 7.32 18.99
N ARG A 279 25.23 8.51 19.29
CA ARG A 279 25.76 9.40 20.35
C ARG A 279 25.62 8.82 21.77
N ARG A 280 24.58 8.03 22.04
CA ARG A 280 24.34 7.41 23.36
C ARG A 280 25.28 6.22 23.61
N ASN A 281 25.74 5.54 22.56
CA ASN A 281 26.62 4.39 22.70
C ASN A 281 28.05 4.82 23.02
N ARG A 282 28.46 4.59 24.27
CA ARG A 282 29.77 5.00 24.82
C ARG A 282 30.95 4.19 24.28
N LYS A 283 30.70 3.06 23.63
CA LYS A 283 31.71 2.24 22.97
C LYS A 283 31.47 2.35 21.47
N PRO A 284 32.27 3.14 20.74
CA PRO A 284 32.14 3.23 19.30
C PRO A 284 32.41 1.85 18.71
N ASN A 285 31.47 1.37 17.90
CA ASN A 285 31.68 0.19 17.07
C ASN A 285 31.75 0.69 15.63
N GLU A 286 32.96 0.99 15.18
CA GLU A 286 33.21 1.61 13.86
C GLU A 286 32.55 0.82 12.71
N MET A 287 32.49 -0.51 12.82
CA MET A 287 31.81 -1.36 11.85
C MET A 287 30.31 -1.05 11.77
N ILE A 288 29.65 -0.92 12.93
CA ILE A 288 28.21 -0.63 13.00
C ILE A 288 27.95 0.83 12.63
N ASP A 289 28.80 1.76 13.05
CA ASP A 289 28.67 3.16 12.66
C ASP A 289 28.77 3.36 11.15
N ASN A 290 29.73 2.72 10.49
CA ASN A 290 29.87 2.77 9.04
C ASN A 290 28.68 2.11 8.33
N LEU A 291 28.19 0.98 8.85
CA LEU A 291 26.99 0.33 8.36
C LEU A 291 25.77 1.26 8.45
N LEU A 292 25.53 1.86 9.62
CA LEU A 292 24.39 2.75 9.84
C LEU A 292 24.48 3.99 8.95
N GLU A 293 25.67 4.57 8.78
CA GLU A 293 25.86 5.73 7.90
C GLU A 293 25.53 5.41 6.44
N LEU A 294 25.95 4.24 5.96
CA LEU A 294 25.59 3.75 4.64
C LEU A 294 24.08 3.55 4.51
N GLU A 295 23.46 2.81 5.44
CA GLU A 295 22.04 2.45 5.37
C GLU A 295 21.12 3.67 5.52
N ILE A 296 21.47 4.63 6.38
CA ILE A 296 20.75 5.89 6.55
C ILE A 296 20.71 6.69 5.24
N SER A 297 21.81 6.70 4.49
CA SER A 297 21.89 7.45 3.23
C SER A 297 20.88 6.94 2.19
N ARG A 298 20.54 5.64 2.25
CA ARG A 298 19.66 4.92 1.32
C ARG A 298 18.18 4.90 1.73
N ILE A 299 17.82 5.41 2.92
CA ILE A 299 16.42 5.43 3.38
C ILE A 299 15.54 6.21 2.39
N PHE A 300 14.58 5.52 1.80
CA PHE A 300 13.63 6.06 0.82
C PHE A 300 14.29 6.82 -0.32
N GLU A 301 15.51 6.40 -0.71
CA GLU A 301 16.23 6.96 -1.84
C GLU A 301 15.39 6.86 -3.11
N GLY A 302 14.72 5.72 -3.31
CA GLY A 302 13.87 5.49 -4.47
C GLY A 302 12.71 6.48 -4.56
N ILE A 303 11.88 6.54 -3.53
CA ILE A 303 10.70 7.42 -3.55
C ILE A 303 11.13 8.88 -3.68
N LEU A 304 12.11 9.33 -2.89
CA LEU A 304 12.44 10.75 -2.79
C LEU A 304 13.22 11.31 -3.99
N THR A 305 13.85 10.47 -4.80
CA THR A 305 14.50 10.88 -6.06
C THR A 305 13.53 11.00 -7.23
N ARG A 306 12.32 10.44 -7.11
CA ARG A 306 11.28 10.53 -8.13
C ARG A 306 10.53 11.86 -7.96
N ASP A 307 11.02 12.89 -8.65
CA ASP A 307 10.32 14.17 -8.72
C ASP A 307 8.93 14.01 -9.35
N VAL A 308 7.92 14.53 -8.66
CA VAL A 308 6.56 14.67 -9.19
C VAL A 308 6.56 15.83 -10.18
N ASN A 309 6.84 15.53 -11.45
CA ASN A 309 6.59 16.46 -12.56
C ASN A 309 5.14 16.40 -13.01
#